data_AF-A0A7Z9JFW5-F1
#
_entry.id   AF-A0A7Z9JFW5-F1
#
_cell.length_a   1.000
_cell.length_b   1.000
_cell.length_c   1.000
_cell.angle_alpha   90.00
_cell.angle_beta   90.00
_cell.angle_gamma   90.00
#
_symmetry.space_group_name_H-M   'P 1'
#
loop_
_entity.id
_entity.type
_entity.pdbx_description
1 polymer ?
#
loop_
_entity_poly.entity_id
_entity_poly.type
_entity_poly.pdbx_seq_one_letter_code
_entity_poly.pdbx_strand_id
1 'polypeptide(L)'
;TLRGTVVGVKGSVVAGSLMEDGLHARIRFSDDVEYWMEPVGLKINRAPENLYAFYRNADIIPSGGICAAEDRVDVGQILSMQANFVVNEKSRGGGGGGTICTADLGVDADWEYFQAWGGQTESQINSVINSVNVQYEGSVNLTHAISSIIVRSSSNDPYTSSDAGTLLDQFRSEWQNNQGGIPHDIAHLFTGRSMQGSTIGIAWLSSVCSSVKYGLAESDCCGSFGCST
;
A
#
# COMPACT_ATOMS: atom_id res chain seq x y z
N THR A 1 11.41 -3.71 8.24
CA THR A 1 10.70 -4.85 7.59
C THR A 1 11.68 -5.98 7.35
N LEU A 2 11.18 -7.19 7.11
CA LEU A 2 11.93 -8.43 6.94
C LEU A 2 11.46 -9.17 5.68
N ARG A 3 12.38 -9.89 5.04
CA ARG A 3 12.15 -10.76 3.89
C ARG A 3 12.76 -12.12 4.17
N GLY A 4 12.09 -13.19 3.74
CA GLY A 4 12.61 -14.54 3.97
C GLY A 4 11.86 -15.62 3.20
N THR A 5 12.13 -16.86 3.57
CA THR A 5 11.49 -18.07 3.03
C THR A 5 11.14 -19.00 4.18
N VAL A 6 10.19 -19.90 3.96
CA VAL A 6 9.84 -20.96 4.91
C VAL A 6 10.84 -22.10 4.76
N VAL A 7 11.51 -22.44 5.86
CA VAL A 7 12.49 -23.54 5.89
C VAL A 7 11.82 -24.84 5.43
N GLY A 8 12.44 -25.52 4.47
CA GLY A 8 11.92 -26.78 3.91
C GLY A 8 10.87 -26.63 2.81
N VAL A 9 10.41 -25.40 2.51
CA VAL A 9 9.42 -25.17 1.45
C VAL A 9 10.01 -24.33 0.32
N LYS A 10 10.37 -25.00 -0.77
CA LYS A 10 11.01 -24.37 -1.93
C LYS A 10 10.03 -23.43 -2.65
N GLY A 11 10.50 -22.22 -2.97
CA GLY A 11 9.71 -21.21 -3.66
C GLY A 11 8.73 -20.45 -2.76
N SER A 12 8.80 -20.67 -1.43
CA SER A 12 8.06 -19.84 -0.49
C SER A 12 8.70 -18.46 -0.35
N VAL A 13 7.87 -17.44 -0.19
CA VAL A 13 8.28 -16.05 0.03
C VAL A 13 7.56 -15.52 1.25
N VAL A 14 8.32 -14.90 2.16
CA VAL A 14 7.80 -14.31 3.40
C VAL A 14 8.11 -12.83 3.42
N ALA A 15 7.08 -12.02 3.63
CA ALA A 15 7.20 -10.63 4.06
C ALA A 15 6.87 -10.57 5.55
N GLY A 16 7.78 -10.07 6.37
CA GLY A 16 7.54 -9.86 7.79
C GLY A 16 7.76 -8.41 8.21
N SER A 17 7.11 -7.99 9.28
CA SER A 17 7.30 -6.70 9.93
C SER A 17 7.17 -6.88 11.42
N LEU A 18 8.21 -6.51 12.17
CA LEU A 18 8.17 -6.52 13.62
C LEU A 18 7.67 -5.16 14.09
N MET A 19 6.48 -5.13 14.68
CA MET A 19 5.86 -3.97 15.30
C MET A 19 5.91 -4.12 16.83
N GLU A 20 5.45 -3.11 17.57
CA GLU A 20 5.40 -3.17 19.04
C GLU A 20 4.55 -4.32 19.59
N ASP A 21 3.49 -4.72 18.87
CA ASP A 21 2.58 -5.80 19.26
C ASP A 21 3.05 -7.20 18.81
N GLY A 22 4.07 -7.28 17.95
CA GLY A 22 4.64 -8.54 17.49
C GLY A 22 4.95 -8.59 16.00
N LEU A 23 5.14 -9.82 15.50
CA LEU A 23 5.49 -10.06 14.10
C LEU A 23 4.24 -10.20 13.23
N HIS A 24 4.05 -9.27 12.32
CA HIS A 24 3.08 -9.37 11.24
C HIS A 24 3.76 -9.99 10.02
N ALA A 25 3.14 -10.98 9.37
CA ALA A 25 3.74 -11.59 8.19
C ALA A 25 2.72 -12.05 7.15
N ARG A 26 3.12 -11.90 5.88
CA ARG A 26 2.52 -12.55 4.71
C ARG A 26 3.44 -13.67 4.25
N ILE A 27 2.87 -14.84 4.02
CA ILE A 27 3.58 -16.03 3.56
C ILE A 27 2.91 -16.50 2.28
N ARG A 28 3.64 -16.49 1.17
CA ARG A 28 3.21 -17.04 -0.11
C ARG A 28 3.93 -18.37 -0.35
N PHE A 29 3.18 -19.39 -0.72
CA PHE A 29 3.70 -20.68 -1.14
C PHE A 29 3.75 -20.79 -2.67
N SER A 30 4.46 -21.81 -3.18
CA SER A 30 4.70 -22.00 -4.62
C SER A 30 3.48 -22.49 -5.40
N ASP A 31 2.42 -22.89 -4.71
CA ASP A 31 1.08 -23.21 -5.22
C ASP A 31 0.13 -22.01 -5.19
N ASP A 32 0.66 -20.80 -4.96
CA ASP A 32 -0.09 -19.54 -4.83
C ASP A 32 -1.02 -19.49 -3.60
N VAL A 33 -0.85 -20.42 -2.66
CA VAL A 33 -1.55 -20.37 -1.37
C VAL A 33 -0.88 -19.32 -0.49
N GLU A 34 -1.70 -18.40 0.03
CA GLU A 34 -1.24 -17.32 0.89
C GLU A 34 -1.80 -17.43 2.31
N TYR A 35 -0.91 -17.24 3.27
CA TYR A 35 -1.22 -17.17 4.68
C TYR A 35 -0.78 -15.85 5.28
N TRP A 36 -1.54 -15.44 6.27
CA TRP A 36 -1.30 -14.24 7.06
C TRP A 36 -1.06 -14.64 8.51
N MET A 37 -0.15 -13.93 9.16
CA MET A 37 0.18 -14.08 10.55
C MET A 37 0.15 -12.72 11.22
N GLU A 38 -0.63 -12.59 12.29
CA GLU A 38 -0.68 -11.36 13.09
C GLU A 38 -0.90 -11.68 14.57
N PRO A 39 -0.35 -10.88 15.50
CA PRO A 39 -0.64 -10.99 16.92
C PRO A 39 -2.12 -10.66 17.20
N VAL A 40 -2.74 -11.40 18.11
CA VAL A 40 -4.14 -11.18 18.53
C VAL A 40 -4.28 -10.63 19.94
N GLY A 41 -3.14 -10.39 20.63
CA GLY A 41 -3.11 -9.93 22.02
C GLY A 41 -3.91 -8.65 22.26
N LEU A 42 -3.86 -7.70 21.32
CA LEU A 42 -4.61 -6.44 21.39
C LEU A 42 -6.07 -6.56 20.92
N LYS A 43 -6.40 -7.61 20.15
CA LYS A 43 -7.73 -7.83 19.56
C LYS A 43 -8.62 -8.71 20.45
N ILE A 44 -8.03 -9.52 21.32
CA ILE A 44 -8.74 -10.46 22.20
C ILE A 44 -8.44 -10.12 23.66
N ASN A 45 -9.49 -9.81 24.42
CA ASN A 45 -9.37 -9.49 25.83
C ASN A 45 -8.70 -10.65 26.61
N ARG A 46 -7.59 -10.36 27.31
CA ARG A 46 -6.76 -11.31 28.09
C ARG A 46 -6.05 -12.39 27.25
N ALA A 47 -5.88 -12.19 25.95
CA ALA A 47 -5.01 -13.08 25.18
C ALA A 47 -3.53 -12.87 25.58
N PRO A 48 -2.72 -13.95 25.59
CA PRO A 48 -1.28 -13.83 25.75
C PRO A 48 -0.66 -12.97 24.63
N GLU A 49 0.38 -12.18 24.95
CA GLU A 49 1.12 -11.37 23.97
C GLU A 49 1.81 -12.21 22.87
N ASN A 50 2.03 -13.50 23.13
CA ASN A 50 2.61 -14.45 22.18
C ASN A 50 1.56 -15.27 21.41
N LEU A 51 0.28 -14.88 21.45
CA LEU A 51 -0.77 -15.54 20.68
C LEU A 51 -0.87 -14.91 19.29
N TYR A 52 -0.78 -15.76 18.26
CA TYR A 52 -0.86 -15.37 16.85
C TYR A 52 -2.05 -16.04 16.18
N ALA A 53 -2.74 -15.30 15.32
CA ALA A 53 -3.65 -15.87 14.35
C ALA A 53 -2.89 -16.25 13.08
N PHE A 54 -3.23 -17.41 12.53
CA PHE A 54 -2.75 -17.86 11.22
C PHE A 54 -3.96 -18.19 10.36
N TYR A 55 -4.14 -17.48 9.25
CA TYR A 55 -5.32 -17.63 8.40
C TYR A 55 -4.95 -17.53 6.93
N ARG A 56 -5.75 -18.16 6.08
CA ARG A 56 -5.56 -18.09 4.63
C ARG A 56 -6.15 -16.80 4.10
N ASN A 57 -5.64 -16.33 2.97
CA ASN A 57 -6.22 -15.19 2.27
C ASN A 57 -7.72 -15.38 1.96
N ALA A 58 -8.13 -16.62 1.63
CA ALA A 58 -9.53 -16.97 1.35
C ALA A 58 -10.46 -16.93 2.59
N ASP A 59 -9.90 -16.91 3.80
CA ASP A 59 -10.66 -16.87 5.05
C ASP A 59 -10.79 -15.42 5.59
N ILE A 60 -10.22 -14.43 4.88
CA ILE A 60 -10.38 -13.02 5.24
C ILE A 60 -11.84 -12.62 5.04
N ILE A 61 -12.44 -12.09 6.11
CA ILE A 61 -13.80 -11.56 6.08
C ILE A 61 -13.77 -10.25 5.27
N PRO A 62 -14.50 -10.16 4.15
CA PRO A 62 -14.54 -8.93 3.37
C PRO A 62 -15.09 -7.77 4.21
N SER A 63 -14.45 -6.60 4.14
CA SER A 63 -14.96 -5.37 4.77
C SER A 63 -16.27 -4.89 4.16
N GLY A 64 -16.59 -5.33 2.94
CA GLY A 64 -17.62 -4.70 2.10
C GLY A 64 -17.13 -3.40 1.45
N GLY A 65 -15.87 -3.03 1.67
CA GLY A 65 -15.21 -1.94 0.98
C GLY A 65 -14.86 -2.27 -0.46
N ILE A 66 -14.79 -1.23 -1.29
CA ILE A 66 -14.45 -1.28 -2.71
C ILE A 66 -13.30 -0.30 -2.95
N CYS A 67 -12.31 -0.74 -3.71
CA CYS A 67 -11.30 0.16 -4.27
C CYS A 67 -11.92 0.86 -5.49
N ALA A 68 -12.18 2.16 -5.37
CA ALA A 68 -12.68 2.97 -6.45
C ALA A 68 -11.55 3.40 -7.39
N ALA A 69 -11.94 3.81 -8.59
CA ALA A 69 -11.05 4.38 -9.57
C ALA A 69 -11.75 5.58 -10.21
N GLU A 70 -11.05 6.70 -10.33
CA GLU A 70 -11.56 7.88 -11.04
C GLU A 70 -10.74 8.07 -12.32
N ASP A 71 -11.44 8.12 -13.45
CA ASP A 71 -10.82 8.39 -14.75
C ASP A 71 -10.52 9.88 -14.88
N ARG A 72 -9.30 10.26 -14.52
CA ARG A 72 -8.71 11.55 -14.92
C ARG A 72 -7.66 11.33 -15.98
N VAL A 73 -8.15 10.85 -17.12
CA VAL A 73 -7.33 10.56 -18.29
C VAL A 73 -6.78 11.86 -18.87
N ASP A 74 -5.49 12.12 -18.66
CA ASP A 74 -4.74 13.06 -19.49
C ASP A 74 -4.45 12.38 -20.84
N VAL A 75 -5.38 12.57 -21.79
CA VAL A 75 -5.29 12.00 -23.14
C VAL A 75 -3.96 12.38 -23.82
N GLY A 76 -3.44 13.58 -23.54
CA GLY A 76 -2.16 14.04 -24.10
C GLY A 76 -0.98 13.21 -23.61
N GLN A 77 -1.01 12.79 -22.34
CA GLN A 77 0.03 11.92 -21.78
C GLN A 77 -0.13 10.44 -22.13
N ILE A 78 -1.36 9.92 -22.25
CA ILE A 78 -1.55 8.56 -22.79
C ILE A 78 -1.00 8.48 -24.21
N LEU A 79 -1.27 9.49 -25.04
CA LEU A 79 -0.74 9.55 -26.39
C LEU A 79 0.78 9.68 -26.42
N SER A 80 1.40 10.42 -25.48
CA SER A 80 2.86 10.53 -25.41
C SER A 80 3.52 9.26 -24.86
N MET A 81 2.91 8.58 -23.89
CA MET A 81 3.34 7.27 -23.40
C MET A 81 3.24 6.22 -24.51
N GLN A 82 2.14 6.19 -25.27
CA GLN A 82 1.99 5.29 -26.42
C GLN A 82 2.98 5.62 -27.55
N ALA A 83 3.22 6.90 -27.82
CA ALA A 83 4.18 7.33 -28.83
C ALA A 83 5.63 6.98 -28.45
N ASN A 84 5.95 7.01 -27.15
CA ASN A 84 7.27 6.66 -26.62
C ASN A 84 7.37 5.19 -26.16
N PHE A 85 6.30 4.41 -26.30
CA PHE A 85 6.29 2.98 -25.97
C PHE A 85 7.08 2.20 -27.01
N VAL A 86 8.38 2.13 -26.81
CA VAL A 86 9.24 1.22 -27.56
C VAL A 86 9.12 -0.15 -26.91
N VAL A 87 8.52 -1.10 -27.62
CA VAL A 87 8.53 -2.52 -27.22
C VAL A 87 9.97 -3.00 -27.24
N ASN A 88 10.68 -2.88 -26.11
CA ASN A 88 11.87 -3.66 -25.90
C ASN A 88 11.41 -5.06 -25.51
N GLU A 89 11.49 -6.01 -26.44
CA GLU A 89 11.14 -7.42 -26.20
C GLU A 89 11.93 -8.06 -25.04
N LYS A 90 12.95 -7.37 -24.51
CA LYS A 90 13.73 -7.76 -23.33
C LYS A 90 13.13 -7.32 -21.98
N SER A 91 12.07 -6.52 -21.97
CA SER A 91 11.48 -5.95 -20.75
C SER A 91 10.08 -6.48 -20.44
N ARG A 92 9.67 -7.59 -21.08
CA ARG A 92 8.53 -8.38 -20.59
C ARG A 92 8.91 -9.01 -19.25
N GLY A 93 8.87 -8.22 -18.18
CA GLY A 93 8.94 -8.67 -16.79
C GLY A 93 7.68 -9.44 -16.41
N GLY A 94 7.36 -10.50 -17.14
CA GLY A 94 6.37 -11.51 -16.79
C GLY A 94 7.07 -12.85 -16.81
N GLY A 95 7.64 -13.25 -15.68
CA GLY A 95 8.38 -14.51 -15.53
C GLY A 95 9.70 -14.35 -14.79
N GLY A 96 9.66 -14.38 -13.47
CA GLY A 96 10.66 -14.98 -12.56
C GLY A 96 12.17 -14.79 -12.76
N GLY A 97 12.64 -13.82 -13.55
CA GLY A 97 14.08 -13.63 -13.83
C GLY A 97 14.47 -12.34 -14.54
N GLY A 98 13.56 -11.37 -14.64
CA GLY A 98 13.86 -10.04 -15.20
C GLY A 98 14.50 -9.12 -14.16
N THR A 99 15.16 -8.05 -14.62
CA THR A 99 15.59 -6.95 -13.75
C THR A 99 14.36 -6.38 -13.02
N ILE A 100 14.38 -6.39 -11.69
CA ILE A 100 13.34 -5.76 -10.89
C ILE A 100 13.42 -4.25 -11.12
N CYS A 101 12.34 -3.65 -11.61
CA CYS A 101 12.21 -2.21 -11.71
C CYS A 101 11.86 -1.64 -10.33
N THR A 102 12.45 -0.49 -9.98
CA THR A 102 12.12 0.24 -8.76
C THR A 102 11.27 1.45 -9.12
N ALA A 103 10.12 1.61 -8.47
CA ALA A 103 9.30 2.82 -8.53
C ALA A 103 9.43 3.61 -7.22
N ASP A 104 9.68 4.91 -7.32
CA ASP A 104 9.77 5.79 -6.15
C ASP A 104 8.36 6.15 -5.65
N LEU A 105 8.08 5.80 -4.40
CA LEU A 105 6.81 6.01 -3.74
C LEU A 105 6.93 7.13 -2.70
N GLY A 106 6.26 8.24 -2.98
CA GLY A 106 6.02 9.28 -1.98
C GLY A 106 4.84 8.89 -1.10
N VAL A 107 4.98 9.01 0.22
CA VAL A 107 3.92 8.65 1.16
C VAL A 107 3.56 9.85 2.03
N ASP A 108 2.26 10.05 2.23
CA ASP A 108 1.71 10.98 3.23
C ASP A 108 0.76 10.20 4.15
N ALA A 109 0.75 10.57 5.42
CA ALA A 109 -0.10 9.99 6.45
C ALA A 109 -0.80 11.12 7.18
N ASP A 110 -2.13 11.11 7.14
CA ASP A 110 -2.94 12.16 7.75
C ASP A 110 -2.94 12.10 9.28
N TRP A 111 -3.53 13.12 9.89
CA TRP A 111 -3.57 13.22 11.35
C TRP A 111 -4.31 12.03 11.98
N GLU A 112 -5.41 11.60 11.38
CA GLU A 112 -6.19 10.46 11.86
C GLU A 112 -5.37 9.16 11.82
N TYR A 113 -4.58 8.95 10.76
CA TYR A 113 -3.66 7.81 10.67
C TYR A 113 -2.61 7.87 11.77
N PHE A 114 -2.04 9.06 12.00
CA PHE A 114 -1.09 9.27 13.10
C PHE A 114 -1.75 9.08 14.47
N GLN A 115 -3.03 9.42 14.66
CA GLN A 115 -3.74 9.14 15.91
C GLN A 115 -3.93 7.65 16.15
N ALA A 116 -4.16 6.87 15.09
CA ALA A 116 -4.35 5.42 15.19
C ALA A 116 -3.04 4.69 15.56
N TRP A 117 -1.93 5.06 14.93
CA TRP A 117 -0.66 4.32 15.05
C TRP A 117 0.40 5.01 15.91
N GLY A 118 0.26 6.32 16.16
CA GLY A 118 1.22 7.11 16.93
C GLY A 118 2.64 6.97 16.39
N GLY A 119 3.58 6.59 17.28
CA GLY A 119 4.98 6.36 16.93
C GLY A 119 5.21 5.19 15.96
N GLN A 120 4.21 4.32 15.74
CA GLN A 120 4.29 3.17 14.83
C GLN A 120 3.79 3.49 13.41
N THR A 121 3.40 4.73 13.12
CA THR A 121 2.91 5.17 11.80
C THR A 121 3.84 4.75 10.66
N GLU A 122 5.13 5.08 10.78
CA GLU A 122 6.12 4.71 9.75
C GLU A 122 6.32 3.19 9.65
N SER A 123 6.36 2.49 10.79
CA SER A 123 6.49 1.03 10.83
C SER A 123 5.33 0.34 10.11
N GLN A 124 4.12 0.82 10.32
CA GLN A 124 2.91 0.28 9.70
C GLN A 124 2.91 0.52 8.19
N ILE A 125 3.22 1.73 7.74
CA ILE A 125 3.34 2.06 6.30
C ILE A 125 4.37 1.15 5.63
N ASN A 126 5.56 1.02 6.25
CA ASN A 126 6.59 0.13 5.74
C ASN A 126 6.09 -1.33 5.69
N SER A 127 5.32 -1.76 6.67
CA SER A 127 4.75 -3.11 6.71
C SER A 127 3.80 -3.39 5.54
N VAL A 128 2.90 -2.45 5.28
CA VAL A 128 1.94 -2.54 4.17
C VAL A 128 2.67 -2.56 2.83
N ILE A 129 3.58 -1.62 2.57
CA ILE A 129 4.34 -1.57 1.32
C ILE A 129 5.23 -2.81 1.14
N ASN A 130 5.81 -3.33 2.22
CA ASN A 130 6.54 -4.58 2.20
C ASN A 130 5.64 -5.74 1.77
N SER A 131 4.40 -5.82 2.26
CA SER A 131 3.45 -6.84 1.83
C SER A 131 3.07 -6.69 0.34
N VAL A 132 2.77 -5.47 -0.10
CA VAL A 132 2.41 -5.14 -1.49
C VAL A 132 3.54 -5.51 -2.46
N ASN A 133 4.80 -5.22 -2.10
CA ASN A 133 5.95 -5.52 -2.95
C ASN A 133 6.11 -7.04 -3.23
N VAL A 134 5.70 -7.94 -2.33
CA VAL A 134 5.70 -9.40 -2.63
C VAL A 134 4.78 -9.72 -3.81
N GLN A 135 3.63 -9.03 -3.90
CA GLN A 135 2.73 -9.20 -5.03
C GLN A 135 3.34 -8.66 -6.32
N TYR A 136 3.83 -7.42 -6.30
CA TYR A 136 4.33 -6.75 -7.50
C TYR A 136 5.63 -7.37 -8.02
N GLU A 137 6.53 -7.81 -7.13
CA GLU A 137 7.76 -8.51 -7.52
C GLU A 137 7.43 -9.84 -8.20
N GLY A 138 6.47 -10.60 -7.65
CA GLY A 138 6.06 -11.89 -8.20
C GLY A 138 5.27 -11.79 -9.51
N SER A 139 4.45 -10.76 -9.68
CA SER A 139 3.53 -10.63 -10.82
C SER A 139 4.12 -9.83 -11.98
N VAL A 140 4.82 -8.73 -11.69
CA VAL A 140 5.24 -7.74 -12.71
C VAL A 140 6.70 -7.29 -12.58
N ASN A 141 7.50 -7.93 -11.71
CA ASN A 141 8.90 -7.57 -11.45
C ASN A 141 9.08 -6.07 -11.09
N LEU A 142 8.17 -5.52 -10.29
CA LEU A 142 8.24 -4.14 -9.80
C LEU A 142 8.37 -4.16 -8.27
N THR A 143 9.20 -3.29 -7.72
CA THR A 143 9.29 -3.02 -6.29
C THR A 143 9.12 -1.53 -6.02
N HIS A 144 8.37 -1.18 -4.99
CA HIS A 144 8.20 0.21 -4.57
C HIS A 144 9.26 0.55 -3.51
N ALA A 145 10.05 1.58 -3.77
CA ALA A 145 10.97 2.17 -2.81
C ALA A 145 10.35 3.44 -2.24
N ILE A 146 10.17 3.50 -0.92
CA ILE A 146 9.61 4.70 -0.29
C ILE A 146 10.68 5.80 -0.34
N SER A 147 10.39 6.90 -1.04
CA SER A 147 11.29 8.03 -1.17
C SER A 147 11.20 8.99 0.02
N SER A 148 9.98 9.20 0.54
CA SER A 148 9.72 10.00 1.73
C SER A 148 8.40 9.58 2.37
N ILE A 149 8.34 9.69 3.70
CA ILE A 149 7.10 9.54 4.48
C ILE A 149 6.86 10.88 5.18
N ILE A 150 5.74 11.52 4.86
CA ILE A 150 5.26 12.70 5.56
C ILE A 150 4.22 12.23 6.56
N VAL A 151 4.44 12.53 7.85
CA VAL A 151 3.48 12.24 8.91
C VAL A 151 2.89 13.55 9.42
N ARG A 152 1.59 13.75 9.22
CA ARG A 152 0.86 14.94 9.69
C ARG A 152 0.53 14.80 11.18
N SER A 153 1.40 15.30 12.04
CA SER A 153 1.26 15.17 13.51
C SER A 153 0.38 16.24 14.18
N SER A 154 -0.44 16.96 13.41
CA SER A 154 -1.31 18.02 13.89
C SER A 154 -2.69 17.93 13.24
N SER A 155 -3.74 18.23 13.99
CA SER A 155 -5.13 18.25 13.51
C SER A 155 -5.41 19.31 12.43
N ASN A 156 -4.45 20.21 12.17
CA ASN A 156 -4.54 21.20 11.10
C ASN A 156 -3.87 20.67 9.83
N ASP A 157 -4.18 19.42 9.46
CA ASP A 157 -3.75 18.86 8.20
C ASP A 157 -4.63 19.43 7.04
N PRO A 158 -4.16 19.35 5.78
CA PRO A 158 -4.86 19.94 4.64
C PRO A 158 -6.08 19.11 4.19
N TYR A 159 -6.34 17.97 4.84
CA TYR A 159 -7.30 16.96 4.43
C TYR A 159 -8.56 17.10 5.27
N THR A 160 -9.66 17.57 4.69
CA THR A 160 -10.88 17.89 5.46
C THR A 160 -12.10 17.08 5.08
N SER A 161 -12.05 16.41 3.91
CA SER A 161 -13.17 15.63 3.40
C SER A 161 -13.07 14.15 3.75
N SER A 162 -14.22 13.52 3.99
CA SER A 162 -14.36 12.06 4.04
C SER A 162 -14.85 11.49 2.70
N ASP A 163 -15.19 12.34 1.72
CA ASP A 163 -15.48 11.88 0.36
C ASP A 163 -14.17 11.55 -0.36
N ALA A 164 -14.05 10.31 -0.86
CA ALA A 164 -12.81 9.78 -1.41
C ALA A 164 -12.27 10.60 -2.60
N GLY A 165 -13.15 11.02 -3.52
CA GLY A 165 -12.74 11.82 -4.68
C GLY A 165 -12.27 13.22 -4.29
N THR A 166 -13.02 13.87 -3.40
CA THR A 166 -12.65 15.18 -2.87
C THR A 166 -11.35 15.13 -2.08
N LEU A 167 -11.13 14.07 -1.29
CA LEU A 167 -9.89 13.86 -0.54
C LEU A 167 -8.70 13.64 -1.47
N LEU A 168 -8.87 12.85 -2.54
CA LEU A 168 -7.84 12.65 -3.55
C LEU A 168 -7.46 13.97 -4.26
N ASP A 169 -8.44 14.83 -4.53
CA ASP A 169 -8.22 16.17 -5.07
C ASP A 169 -7.44 17.08 -4.10
N GLN A 170 -7.77 17.04 -2.81
CA GLN A 170 -7.03 17.77 -1.77
C GLN A 170 -5.58 17.27 -1.67
N PHE A 171 -5.39 15.94 -1.68
CA PHE A 171 -4.09 15.30 -1.65
C PHE A 171 -3.18 15.74 -2.81
N ARG A 172 -3.71 15.71 -4.03
CA ARG A 172 -3.00 16.23 -5.20
C ARG A 172 -2.61 17.69 -5.00
N SER A 173 -3.55 18.53 -4.61
CA SER A 173 -3.31 19.97 -4.50
C SER A 173 -2.20 20.28 -3.49
N GLU A 174 -2.23 19.62 -2.34
CA GLU A 174 -1.20 19.74 -1.31
C GLU A 174 0.18 19.31 -1.85
N TRP A 175 0.26 18.14 -2.50
CA TRP A 175 1.53 17.63 -2.99
C TRP A 175 2.11 18.46 -4.15
N GLN A 176 1.26 18.94 -5.06
CA GLN A 176 1.71 19.80 -6.17
C GLN A 176 2.21 21.15 -5.68
N ASN A 177 1.57 21.73 -4.66
CA ASN A 177 1.92 23.06 -4.17
C ASN A 177 3.10 23.04 -3.18
N ASN A 178 3.16 22.03 -2.31
CA ASN A 178 4.06 22.04 -1.16
C ASN A 178 5.14 20.95 -1.19
N GLN A 179 4.95 19.87 -1.96
CA GLN A 179 5.85 18.69 -1.95
C GLN A 179 6.53 18.40 -3.29
N GLY A 180 6.58 19.39 -4.20
CA GLY A 180 7.22 19.23 -5.51
C GLY A 180 8.73 18.92 -5.49
N GLY A 181 9.39 19.10 -4.34
CA GLY A 181 10.80 18.76 -4.15
C GLY A 181 11.08 17.28 -3.85
N ILE A 182 10.04 16.49 -3.55
CA ILE A 182 10.19 15.06 -3.25
C ILE A 182 10.13 14.28 -4.56
N PRO A 183 11.18 13.54 -4.95
CA PRO A 183 11.12 12.67 -6.12
C PRO A 183 10.13 11.52 -5.86
N HIS A 184 9.17 11.34 -6.76
CA HIS A 184 8.18 10.27 -6.71
C HIS A 184 7.62 9.95 -8.10
N ASP A 185 7.45 8.66 -8.38
CA ASP A 185 6.72 8.15 -9.55
C ASP A 185 5.22 8.03 -9.25
N ILE A 186 4.88 7.81 -7.98
CA ILE A 186 3.52 7.76 -7.43
C ILE A 186 3.56 8.37 -6.02
N ALA A 187 2.53 9.14 -5.66
CA ALA A 187 2.28 9.55 -4.28
C ALA A 187 1.04 8.81 -3.73
N HIS A 188 1.13 8.31 -2.50
CA HIS A 188 0.06 7.57 -1.85
C HIS A 188 -0.25 8.14 -0.46
N LEU A 189 -1.54 8.41 -0.20
CA LEU A 189 -2.01 8.86 1.10
C LEU A 189 -2.56 7.66 1.89
N PHE A 190 -2.01 7.43 3.08
CA PHE A 190 -2.63 6.56 4.07
C PHE A 190 -3.50 7.40 4.99
N THR A 191 -4.79 7.12 5.01
CA THR A 191 -5.76 7.87 5.80
C THR A 191 -6.33 7.03 6.94
N GLY A 192 -6.43 7.62 8.13
CA GLY A 192 -7.20 7.06 9.24
C GLY A 192 -8.66 7.51 9.24
N ARG A 193 -9.06 8.35 8.26
CA ARG A 193 -10.43 8.82 8.12
C ARG A 193 -11.31 7.69 7.59
N SER A 194 -12.46 7.51 8.21
CA SER A 194 -13.50 6.65 7.65
C SER A 194 -14.10 7.34 6.43
N MET A 195 -13.92 6.74 5.26
CA MET A 195 -14.43 7.30 4.02
C MET A 195 -15.93 7.11 3.89
N GLN A 196 -16.59 8.06 3.23
CA GLN A 196 -18.03 8.00 3.02
C GLN A 196 -18.38 6.91 2.02
N GLY A 197 -19.35 6.06 2.40
CA GLY A 197 -19.87 5.01 1.53
C GLY A 197 -19.09 3.70 1.69
N SER A 198 -18.87 3.00 0.57
CA SER A 198 -18.12 1.75 0.54
C SER A 198 -16.71 1.90 -0.01
N THR A 199 -16.24 3.12 -0.29
CA THR A 199 -14.91 3.31 -0.90
C THR A 199 -13.83 3.23 0.17
N ILE A 200 -12.91 2.27 0.07
CA ILE A 200 -11.80 2.06 1.04
C ILE A 200 -10.42 2.39 0.45
N GLY A 201 -10.38 2.70 -0.84
CA GLY A 201 -9.25 3.34 -1.50
C GLY A 201 -9.69 3.91 -2.84
N ILE A 202 -9.00 4.94 -3.31
CA ILE A 202 -9.22 5.50 -4.65
C ILE A 202 -7.90 5.92 -5.28
N ALA A 203 -7.77 5.71 -6.58
CA ALA A 203 -6.65 6.20 -7.35
C ALA A 203 -7.10 6.73 -8.71
N TRP A 204 -6.32 7.65 -9.27
CA TRP A 204 -6.47 8.03 -10.68
C TRP A 204 -5.83 7.00 -11.59
N LEU A 205 -6.57 6.56 -12.60
CA LEU A 205 -6.09 5.58 -13.57
C LEU A 205 -5.19 6.23 -14.64
N SER A 206 -4.32 5.40 -15.23
CA SER A 206 -3.39 5.81 -16.30
C SER A 206 -2.53 7.03 -15.93
N SER A 207 -2.13 7.10 -14.66
CA SER A 207 -1.55 8.30 -14.07
C SER A 207 -0.08 8.15 -13.68
N VAL A 208 0.52 6.96 -13.77
CA VAL A 208 1.93 6.76 -13.42
C VAL A 208 2.82 7.60 -14.33
N CYS A 209 3.80 8.28 -13.73
CA CYS A 209 4.68 9.25 -14.40
C CYS A 209 3.97 10.52 -14.94
N SER A 210 2.73 10.78 -14.51
CA SER A 210 1.96 11.95 -14.93
C SER A 210 1.91 13.07 -13.88
N SER A 211 1.12 14.11 -14.16
CA SER A 211 0.75 15.14 -13.20
C SER A 211 -0.38 14.71 -12.24
N VAL A 212 -0.99 13.53 -12.43
CA VAL A 212 -2.10 12.99 -11.64
C VAL A 212 -1.76 11.66 -10.96
N LYS A 213 -0.47 11.43 -10.65
CA LYS A 213 0.06 10.19 -10.05
C LYS A 213 -0.27 10.00 -8.56
N TYR A 214 -1.55 10.03 -8.20
CA TYR A 214 -2.01 10.02 -6.81
C TYR A 214 -3.01 8.90 -6.53
N GLY A 215 -2.92 8.32 -5.34
CA GLY A 215 -3.91 7.42 -4.78
C GLY A 215 -3.98 7.53 -3.27
N LEU A 216 -4.99 6.93 -2.68
CA LEU A 216 -5.17 6.86 -1.23
C LEU A 216 -5.81 5.55 -0.80
N ALA A 217 -5.56 5.14 0.43
CA ALA A 217 -6.14 3.96 1.07
C ALA A 217 -6.47 4.23 2.54
N GLU A 218 -7.59 3.68 2.99
CA GLU A 218 -8.05 3.72 4.37
C GLU A 218 -7.38 2.61 5.20
N SER A 219 -6.82 3.00 6.35
CA SER A 219 -6.04 2.11 7.21
C SER A 219 -6.84 1.02 7.92
N ASP A 220 -8.08 1.31 8.33
CA ASP A 220 -8.86 0.44 9.23
C ASP A 220 -10.15 -0.06 8.58
N CYS A 221 -10.10 -0.24 7.26
CA CYS A 221 -11.28 -0.66 6.52
C CYS A 221 -11.76 -2.07 6.88
N CYS A 222 -10.93 -2.96 7.45
CA CYS A 222 -11.31 -4.37 7.69
C CYS A 222 -10.75 -5.07 8.94
N GLY A 223 -10.05 -4.38 9.85
CA GLY A 223 -9.60 -4.94 11.13
C GLY A 223 -8.61 -6.12 11.08
N SER A 224 -8.19 -6.59 9.89
CA SER A 224 -7.18 -7.64 9.69
C SER A 224 -6.01 -7.12 8.85
N PHE A 225 -4.79 -7.54 9.19
CA PHE A 225 -3.60 -7.11 8.47
C PHE A 225 -3.66 -7.45 6.96
N GLY A 226 -4.18 -8.63 6.61
CA GLY A 226 -4.29 -9.04 5.20
C GLY A 226 -5.26 -8.23 4.35
N CYS A 227 -6.22 -7.53 4.94
CA CYS A 227 -7.12 -6.64 4.20
C CYS A 227 -6.56 -5.22 4.03
N SER A 228 -5.61 -4.83 4.88
CA SER A 228 -4.95 -3.51 4.83
C SER A 228 -3.84 -3.41 3.77
N THR A 229 -3.62 -4.46 2.99
CA THR A 229 -2.52 -4.63 2.03
C THR A 229 -3.03 -4.97 0.64
#